data_AF-A0A924IVX1-F1
#
_entry.id   AF-A0A924IVX1-F1
#
_cell.length_a   1.000
_cell.length_b   1.000
_cell.length_c   1.000
_cell.angle_alpha   90.00
_cell.angle_beta   90.00
_cell.angle_gamma   90.00
#
_symmetry.space_group_name_H-M   'P 1'
#
loop_
_entity.id
_entity.type
_entity.pdbx_description
1 polymer ?
#
loop_
_entity_poly.entity_id
_entity_poly.type
_entity_poly.pdbx_seq_one_letter_code
_entity_poly.pdbx_strand_id
1 'polypeptide(L)' 'MEDLLKLEKQICFPAYVFSREITNLYRPLLDKLDITYPQYLVLLVLWDEEVKTVNQLGEKLRLDSGTLTPLLKRLEQK' A
#
# COMPACT_ATOMS: atom_id res chain seq x y z
N MET A 1 6.13 -21.97 -26.73
CA MET A 1 5.89 -21.77 -25.29
C MET A 1 6.60 -20.51 -24.78
N GLU A 2 7.84 -20.23 -25.22
CA GLU A 2 8.60 -19.01 -24.86
C GLU A 2 7.92 -17.68 -25.22
N ASP A 3 7.18 -17.63 -26.33
CA ASP A 3 6.47 -16.42 -26.76
C ASP A 3 5.40 -15.95 -25.75
N LEU A 4 4.80 -16.87 -24.98
CA LEU A 4 3.86 -16.53 -23.92
C LEU A 4 4.54 -15.85 -22.72
N LEU A 5 5.83 -16.07 -22.50
CA LEU A 5 6.57 -15.49 -21.37
C LEU A 5 7.10 -14.08 -21.63
N LYS A 6 6.83 -13.50 -22.82
CA LYS A 6 7.17 -12.11 -23.11
C LYS A 6 6.42 -11.16 -22.20
N LEU A 7 7.12 -10.18 -21.64
CA LEU A 7 6.60 -9.21 -20.67
C LEU A 7 5.35 -8.48 -21.16
N GLU A 8 5.34 -8.09 -22.43
CA GLU A 8 4.24 -7.43 -23.14
C GLU A 8 2.97 -8.30 -23.26
N LYS A 9 3.08 -9.62 -23.06
CA LYS A 9 1.95 -10.56 -23.03
C LYS A 9 1.51 -10.93 -21.61
N GLN A 10 2.16 -10.39 -20.59
CA GLN A 10 1.89 -10.69 -19.18
C GLN A 10 1.02 -9.59 -18.57
N ILE A 11 -0.21 -9.91 -18.17
CA ILE A 11 -1.14 -8.96 -17.53
C ILE A 11 -0.59 -8.41 -16.19
N CYS A 12 0.29 -9.17 -15.51
CA CYS A 12 0.92 -8.71 -14.27
C CYS A 12 1.79 -7.48 -14.48
N PHE A 13 2.39 -7.29 -15.66
CA PHE A 13 3.28 -6.17 -15.93
C PHE A 13 2.56 -4.81 -16.00
N PRO A 14 1.50 -4.60 -16.82
CA PRO A 14 0.75 -3.36 -16.80
C PRO A 14 0.10 -3.10 -15.43
N ALA A 15 -0.33 -4.14 -14.71
CA ALA A 15 -0.85 -3.98 -13.34
C ALA A 15 0.24 -3.48 -12.35
N TYR A 16 1.46 -4.02 -12.45
CA TYR A 16 2.61 -3.57 -11.68
C TYR A 16 2.96 -2.10 -11.99
N VAL A 17 3.05 -1.75 -13.27
CA VAL A 17 3.31 -0.37 -13.72
C VAL A 17 2.22 0.56 -13.19
N PHE A 18 0.95 0.20 -13.34
CA PHE A 18 -0.17 0.99 -12.86
C PHE A 18 -0.09 1.25 -11.34
N SER A 19 0.11 0.21 -10.53
CA SER A 19 0.26 0.34 -9.07
C SER A 19 1.42 1.25 -8.67
N ARG A 20 2.56 1.13 -9.38
CA ARG A 20 3.73 1.97 -9.16
C ARG A 20 3.46 3.44 -9.51
N GLU A 21 2.78 3.70 -10.62
CA GLU A 21 2.44 5.07 -11.03
C GLU A 21 1.43 5.72 -10.09
N ILE A 22 0.43 4.98 -9.58
CA ILE A 22 -0.45 5.48 -8.52
C ILE A 22 0.37 5.89 -7.29
N THR A 23 1.31 5.05 -6.84
CA THR A 23 2.17 5.38 -5.71
C THR A 23 3.02 6.64 -5.96
N ASN A 24 3.54 6.80 -7.18
CA ASN A 24 4.34 7.97 -7.56
C ASN A 24 3.51 9.25 -7.59
N LEU A 25 2.25 9.19 -8.04
CA LEU A 25 1.34 10.33 -8.07
C LEU A 25 1.03 10.87 -6.67
N TYR A 26 0.87 9.97 -5.68
CA TYR A 26 0.60 10.37 -4.30
C TYR A 26 1.84 10.87 -3.55
N ARG A 27 3.05 10.42 -3.93
CA ARG A 27 4.29 10.77 -3.24
C ARG A 27 4.45 12.28 -2.95
N PRO A 28 4.39 13.21 -3.92
CA PRO A 28 4.59 14.64 -3.62
C PRO A 28 3.51 15.26 -2.72
N LEU A 29 2.33 14.64 -2.62
CA LEU A 29 1.27 15.07 -1.71
C LEU A 29 1.55 14.59 -0.29
N LEU A 30 1.96 13.33 -0.16
CA LEU A 30 2.20 12.66 1.12
C LEU A 30 3.53 13.07 1.75
N ASP A 31 4.53 13.45 0.95
CA ASP A 31 5.82 13.98 1.42
C ASP A 31 5.63 15.23 2.28
N LYS A 32 4.61 16.05 1.99
CA LYS A 32 4.26 17.25 2.80
C LYS A 32 3.75 16.91 4.20
N LEU A 33 3.22 15.70 4.35
CA LEU A 33 2.70 15.16 5.61
C LEU A 33 3.70 14.18 6.25
N ASP A 34 4.89 14.03 5.66
CA ASP A 34 5.91 13.08 6.08
C ASP A 34 5.38 11.63 6.20
N ILE A 35 4.45 11.21 5.34
CA ILE A 35 3.93 9.83 5.34
C ILE A 35 4.13 9.12 4.01
N THR A 36 4.17 7.79 4.05
CA THR A 36 4.27 6.92 2.88
C THR A 36 2.88 6.51 2.38
N TYR A 37 2.80 6.02 1.14
CA TYR A 37 1.55 5.52 0.56
C TYR A 37 0.89 4.40 1.40
N PRO A 38 1.62 3.38 1.92
CA PRO A 38 1.03 2.39 2.83
C PRO A 38 0.50 2.99 4.14
N GLN A 39 1.19 3.99 4.71
CA GLN A 39 0.71 4.70 5.90
C GLN A 39 -0.57 5.49 5.61
N TYR A 40 -0.64 6.13 4.45
CA TYR A 40 -1.86 6.79 3.98
C TYR A 40 -3.04 5.81 3.88
N LEU A 41 -2.85 4.61 3.33
CA LEU A 41 -3.92 3.61 3.26
C LEU A 41 -4.39 3.16 4.65
N VAL A 42 -3.49 3.03 5.62
CA VAL A 42 -3.87 2.78 7.02
C VAL A 42 -4.75 3.91 7.55
N LEU A 43 -4.35 5.17 7.34
CA LEU A 43 -5.12 6.32 7.78
C LEU A 43 -6.51 6.37 7.14
N LEU A 44 -6.64 6.05 5.85
CA LEU A 44 -7.95 5.96 5.19
C LEU A 44 -8.85 4.90 5.82
N VAL A 45 -8.31 3.73 6.15
CA VAL A 45 -9.09 2.65 6.78
C VAL A 45 -9.51 3.01 8.21
N LEU A 46 -8.66 3.74 8.94
CA LEU A 46 -8.98 4.25 10.28
C LEU A 46 -9.95 5.44 10.23
N TRP A 47 -9.97 6.20 9.13
CA TRP A 47 -10.90 7.32 8.94
C TRP A 47 -12.34 6.83 8.73
N ASP A 48 -12.50 5.73 8.01
CA ASP A 48 -13.82 5.17 7.64
C ASP A 48 -14.49 4.39 8.79
N GLU A 49 -13.71 3.84 9.73
CA GLU A 49 -14.20 2.96 10.79
C GLU A 49 -13.51 3.27 12.14
N GLU A 50 -14.29 3.55 13.20
CA GLU A 50 -13.78 4.10 14.48
C GLU A 50 -12.71 3.25 15.17
N VAL A 51 -12.76 1.91 15.09
CA VAL A 51 -11.76 1.04 15.74
C VAL A 51 -11.52 -0.22 14.93
N LYS A 52 -10.26 -0.44 14.52
CA LYS A 52 -9.79 -1.71 13.98
C LYS A 52 -8.60 -2.24 14.75
N THR A 53 -8.67 -3.52 15.09
CA THR A 53 -7.50 -4.29 15.53
C THR A 53 -6.46 -4.37 14.41
N VAL A 54 -5.20 -4.61 14.75
CA VAL A 54 -4.12 -4.81 13.76
C VAL A 54 -4.46 -5.94 12.77
N ASN A 55 -5.14 -7.00 13.22
CA ASN A 55 -5.58 -8.08 12.34
C ASN A 55 -6.61 -7.60 11.31
N GLN A 56 -7.61 -6.83 11.73
CA GLN A 56 -8.63 -6.28 10.82
C GLN A 56 -8.03 -5.29 9.80
N LEU A 57 -7.04 -4.50 10.22
CA LEU A 57 -6.27 -3.65 9.31
C LEU A 57 -5.51 -4.50 8.29
N GLY A 58 -4.83 -5.56 8.73
CA GLY A 58 -4.12 -6.50 7.86
C GLY A 58 -5.05 -7.17 6.84
N GLU A 59 -6.22 -7.63 7.28
CA GLU A 59 -7.22 -8.24 6.40
C GLU A 59 -7.74 -7.28 5.33
N LYS A 60 -8.06 -6.03 5.71
CA LYS A 60 -8.59 -5.00 4.79
C LYS A 60 -7.52 -4.57 3.78
N LEU A 61 -6.28 -4.38 4.23
CA LEU A 61 -5.17 -3.91 3.40
C LEU A 61 -4.41 -5.03 2.68
N ARG A 62 -4.75 -6.30 2.94
CA ARG A 62 -4.01 -7.47 2.44
C ARG A 62 -2.52 -7.43 2.83
N LEU A 63 -2.24 -7.01 4.06
CA LEU A 63 -0.90 -6.96 4.64
C LEU A 63 -0.79 -7.97 5.76
N ASP A 64 0.36 -8.64 5.85
CA ASP A 64 0.70 -9.48 6.98
C ASP A 64 1.05 -8.63 8.22
N SER A 65 0.96 -9.24 9.40
CA SER A 65 1.25 -8.58 10.67
C SER A 65 2.72 -8.16 10.81
N GLY A 66 3.65 -8.86 10.16
CA GLY A 66 5.08 -8.54 10.13
C GLY A 66 5.38 -7.25 9.36
N THR A 67 4.59 -6.95 8.34
CA THR A 67 4.64 -5.68 7.60
C THR A 67 3.91 -4.56 8.35
N LEU A 68 2.72 -4.86 8.89
CA LEU A 68 1.85 -3.84 9.46
C LEU A 68 2.34 -3.32 10.82
N THR A 69 2.86 -4.18 11.68
CA THR A 69 3.34 -3.78 13.03
C THR A 69 4.45 -2.71 13.00
N PRO A 70 5.56 -2.88 12.25
CA PRO A 70 6.60 -1.84 12.16
C PRO A 70 6.14 -0.60 11.39
N LEU A 71 5.13 -0.71 10.52
CA LEU A 71 4.53 0.44 9.85
C LEU A 71 3.74 1.29 10.84
N LEU A 72 2.86 0.66 11.65
CA LEU A 72 2.05 1.35 12.66
C LEU A 72 2.93 2.02 13.72
N LYS A 73 3.97 1.34 14.21
CA LYS A 73 4.94 1.94 15.15
C LYS A 73 5.61 3.20 14.59
N ARG A 74 5.98 3.19 13.31
CA ARG A 74 6.57 4.37 12.65
C ARG A 74 5.55 5.47 12.40
N LEU A 75 4.28 5.13 12.22
CA LEU A 75 3.20 6.08 12.02
C LEU A 75 2.80 6.77 13.34
N GLU A 76 2.80 6.05 14.46
CA GLU A 76 2.55 6.59 15.80
C GLU A 76 3.63 7.57 16.28
N GLN A 77 4.85 7.46 15.74
CA GLN A 77 5.99 8.32 16.07
C GLN A 77 6.06 9.62 15.25
N LYS A 78 5.12 9.83 14.32
CA LYS A 78 5.01 11.04 13.51
C LYS A 78 3.97 11.99 14.12
#